data_AF-N0BNK0-F1
#
_entry.id   AF-N0BNK0-F1
#
_cell.length_a   1.000
_cell.length_b   1.000
_cell.length_c   1.000
_cell.angle_alpha   90.00
_cell.angle_beta   90.00
_cell.angle_gamma   90.00
#
_symmetry.space_group_name_H-M   'P 1'
#
loop_
_entity.id
_entity.type
_entity.pdbx_description
1 polymer ?
#
loop_
_entity_poly.entity_id
_entity_poly.type
_entity_poly.pdbx_seq_one_letter_code
_entity_poly.pdbx_strand_id
1 'polypeptide(L)'
;MPVTLTTRVDDELAKLIDEIAAKEGMDRSTVMRRFLSKAVRDWLIERSLKDYEDGKVTLWQVAERCGLSLWEVVNEVKKREIHVPYTLEDLKEDLEGL
;
A
#
# COMPACT_ATOMS: atom_id res chain seq x y z
N MET A 1 -0.68 22.42 -7.51
CA MET A 1 0.46 23.32 -7.23
C MET A 1 1.61 22.48 -6.70
N PRO A 2 2.86 22.67 -7.14
CA PRO A 2 4.00 21.98 -6.54
C PRO A 2 4.23 22.48 -5.11
N VAL A 3 4.53 21.56 -4.20
CA VAL A 3 4.84 21.84 -2.79
C VAL A 3 6.23 21.29 -2.48
N THR A 4 7.08 22.09 -1.83
CA THR A 4 8.44 21.67 -1.45
C THR A 4 8.42 21.02 -0.08
N LEU A 5 8.90 19.78 0.00
CA LEU A 5 9.14 19.05 1.25
C LEU A 5 10.65 19.06 1.54
N THR A 6 11.06 19.56 2.71
CA THR A 6 12.47 19.53 3.14
C THR A 6 12.60 18.60 4.34
N THR A 7 13.54 17.66 4.27
CA THR A 7 13.84 16.75 5.38
C THR A 7 15.35 16.51 5.47
N ARG A 8 15.83 16.18 6.66
CA ARG A 8 17.21 15.74 6.86
C ARG A 8 17.28 14.23 6.64
N VAL A 9 18.31 13.79 5.94
CA VAL A 9 18.64 12.38 5.69
C VAL A 9 20.09 12.15 6.10
N ASP A 10 20.42 10.92 6.45
CA ASP A 10 21.80 10.51 6.67
C ASP A 10 22.59 10.44 5.35
N ASP A 11 23.92 10.45 5.47
CA ASP A 11 24.83 10.48 4.32
C ASP A 11 24.77 9.19 3.48
N GLU A 12 24.45 8.04 4.08
CA GLU A 12 24.37 6.77 3.35
C GLU A 12 23.15 6.76 2.43
N LEU A 13 21.98 7.16 2.94
CA LEU A 13 20.77 7.29 2.15
C LEU A 13 20.94 8.30 1.01
N ALA A 14 21.57 9.45 1.29
CA ALA A 14 21.83 10.46 0.27
C ALA A 14 22.70 9.91 -0.89
N LYS A 15 23.77 9.19 -0.56
CA LYS A 15 24.65 8.54 -1.55
C LYS A 15 23.91 7.49 -2.37
N LEU A 16 23.10 6.64 -1.74
CA LEU A 16 22.32 5.63 -2.44
C LEU A 16 21.35 6.26 -3.47
N ILE A 17 20.68 7.36 -3.10
CA ILE A 17 19.78 8.06 -4.02
C ILE A 17 20.58 8.63 -5.21
N ASP A 18 21.77 9.17 -4.98
CA ASP A 18 22.64 9.70 -6.04
C ASP A 18 23.12 8.62 -7.00
N GLU A 19 23.52 7.45 -6.49
CA GLU A 19 23.92 6.31 -7.30
C GLU A 19 22.76 5.81 -8.18
N ILE A 20 21.55 5.75 -7.63
CA ILE A 20 20.34 5.36 -8.37
C ILE A 20 20.03 6.41 -9.45
N ALA A 21 20.11 7.69 -9.12
CA ALA A 21 19.89 8.79 -10.05
C ALA A 21 20.88 8.73 -11.22
N ALA A 22 22.16 8.53 -10.93
CA ALA A 22 23.20 8.37 -11.95
C ALA A 22 22.96 7.13 -12.83
N LYS A 23 22.61 5.99 -12.22
CA LYS A 23 22.36 4.73 -12.93
C LYS A 23 21.15 4.79 -13.86
N GLU A 24 20.09 5.49 -13.46
CA GLU A 24 18.87 5.64 -14.25
C GLU A 24 18.87 6.88 -15.16
N GLY A 25 19.91 7.72 -15.10
CA GLY A 25 19.98 8.97 -15.87
C GLY A 25 18.90 9.99 -15.49
N MET A 26 18.45 9.97 -14.23
CA MET A 26 17.41 10.85 -13.69
C MET A 26 17.99 11.85 -12.69
N ASP A 27 17.29 12.96 -12.47
CA ASP A 27 17.66 13.88 -11.39
C ASP A 27 17.21 13.35 -10.01
N ARG A 28 17.93 13.76 -8.97
CA ARG A 28 17.66 13.36 -7.57
C ARG A 28 16.22 13.60 -7.15
N SER A 29 15.61 14.71 -7.59
CA SER A 29 14.23 15.06 -7.20
C SER A 29 13.20 14.15 -7.86
N THR A 30 13.45 13.67 -9.08
CA THR A 30 12.61 12.71 -9.78
C THR A 30 12.68 11.34 -9.12
N VAL A 31 13.88 10.86 -8.78
CA VAL A 31 14.07 9.62 -8.03
C VAL A 31 13.37 9.70 -6.67
N MET A 32 13.53 10.80 -5.94
CA MET A 32 12.89 10.97 -4.64
C MET A 32 11.37 11.02 -4.72
N ARG A 33 10.80 11.76 -5.69
CA ARG A 33 9.35 11.77 -5.90
C ARG A 33 8.82 10.38 -6.21
N ARG A 34 9.51 9.62 -7.06
CA ARG A 34 9.13 8.24 -7.39
C ARG A 34 9.12 7.34 -6.15
N PHE A 35 10.16 7.40 -5.33
CA PHE A 35 10.26 6.61 -4.11
C PHE A 35 9.23 7.01 -3.06
N LEU A 36 9.03 8.31 -2.83
CA LEU A 36 8.03 8.81 -1.90
C LEU A 36 6.62 8.40 -2.33
N SER A 37 6.27 8.57 -3.61
CA SER A 37 4.95 8.14 -4.13
C SER A 37 4.72 6.65 -3.93
N LYS A 38 5.75 5.82 -4.18
CA LYS A 38 5.65 4.38 -3.95
C LYS A 38 5.47 4.05 -2.47
N ALA A 39 6.30 4.63 -1.60
CA ALA A 39 6.24 4.39 -0.16
C ALA A 39 4.91 4.82 0.46
N VAL A 40 4.38 5.99 0.07
CA VAL A 40 3.08 6.48 0.53
C VAL A 40 1.95 5.56 0.07
N ARG A 41 1.99 5.11 -1.19
CA ARG A 41 0.99 4.16 -1.71
C ARG A 41 1.04 2.83 -0.97
N ASP A 42 2.23 2.28 -0.77
CA ASP A 42 2.42 1.00 -0.07
C ASP A 42 1.94 1.09 1.38
N TRP A 43 2.23 2.20 2.06
CA TRP A 43 1.75 2.46 3.42
C TRP A 43 0.22 2.58 3.50
N LEU A 44 -0.41 3.27 2.54
CA LEU A 44 -1.86 3.44 2.48
C LEU A 44 -2.58 2.10 2.29
N ILE A 45 -2.05 1.24 1.43
CA ILE A 45 -2.56 -0.12 1.20
C ILE A 45 -2.45 -0.94 2.48
N GLU A 46 -1.26 -0.94 3.10
CA GLU A 46 -1.02 -1.68 4.35
C GLU A 46 -1.98 -1.26 5.46
N ARG A 47 -2.13 0.05 5.66
CA ARG A 47 -3.02 0.60 6.68
C ARG A 47 -4.48 0.25 6.40
N SER A 48 -4.92 0.36 5.15
CA SER A 48 -6.31 0.07 4.77
C SER A 48 -6.64 -1.42 4.89
N LEU A 49 -5.68 -2.30 4.56
CA LEU A 49 -5.85 -3.75 4.74
C LEU A 49 -5.87 -4.16 6.21
N LYS A 50 -5.10 -3.47 7.07
CA LYS A 50 -5.19 -3.68 8.51
C LYS A 50 -6.56 -3.28 9.07
N ASP A 51 -7.12 -2.17 8.60
CA ASP A 51 -8.49 -1.79 8.96
C ASP A 51 -9.53 -2.82 8.47
N TYR A 52 -9.27 -3.47 7.32
CA TYR A 52 -10.10 -4.57 6.80
C TYR A 52 -10.02 -5.81 7.69
N GLU A 53 -8.81 -6.21 8.09
CA GLU A 53 -8.57 -7.34 9.00
C GLU A 53 -9.24 -7.11 10.36
N ASP A 54 -9.23 -5.87 10.85
CA ASP A 54 -9.95 -5.46 12.07
C ASP A 54 -11.49 -5.39 11.89
N GLY A 55 -12.02 -5.70 10.71
CA GLY A 55 -13.45 -5.65 10.38
C GLY A 55 -14.05 -4.23 10.32
N LYS A 56 -13.21 -3.19 10.24
CA LYS A 56 -13.66 -1.78 10.24
C LYS A 56 -14.10 -1.27 8.87
N VAL A 57 -13.62 -1.92 7.81
CA VAL A 57 -13.91 -1.56 6.42
C VAL A 57 -14.12 -2.81 5.58
N THR A 58 -14.76 -2.66 4.43
CA THR A 58 -14.90 -3.73 3.43
C THR A 58 -13.76 -3.68 2.40
N LEU A 59 -13.54 -4.77 1.66
CA LEU A 59 -12.58 -4.79 0.54
C LEU A 59 -12.88 -3.70 -0.52
N TRP A 60 -14.16 -3.42 -0.75
CA TRP A 60 -14.57 -2.34 -1.66
C TRP A 60 -14.17 -0.96 -1.15
N GLN A 61 -14.30 -0.70 0.15
CA GLN A 61 -13.85 0.55 0.76
C GLN A 61 -12.31 0.67 0.75
N VAL A 62 -11.58 -0.45 0.88
CA VAL A 62 -10.12 -0.46 0.69
C VAL A 62 -9.75 -0.07 -0.74
N ALA A 63 -10.46 -0.62 -1.74
CA ALA A 63 -10.24 -0.33 -3.15
C ALA A 63 -10.42 1.17 -3.44
N GLU A 64 -11.51 1.75 -2.97
CA GLU A 64 -11.80 3.18 -3.11
C GLU A 64 -10.73 4.05 -2.42
N ARG A 65 -10.37 3.74 -1.16
CA ARG A 65 -9.36 4.50 -0.39
C ARG A 65 -7.99 4.48 -1.05
N CYS A 66 -7.60 3.34 -1.62
CA CYS A 66 -6.27 3.15 -2.20
C CYS A 66 -6.21 3.53 -3.69
N GLY A 67 -7.34 3.88 -4.31
CA GLY A 67 -7.44 4.09 -5.76
C GLY A 67 -7.09 2.82 -6.56
N LEU A 68 -7.46 1.65 -6.03
CA LEU A 68 -7.24 0.34 -6.63
C LEU A 68 -8.56 -0.21 -7.17
N SER A 69 -8.48 -1.09 -8.15
CA SER A 69 -9.59 -1.98 -8.47
C SER A 69 -9.78 -3.01 -7.36
N LEU A 70 -10.98 -3.58 -7.25
CA LEU A 70 -11.25 -4.64 -6.28
C LEU A 70 -10.31 -5.85 -6.49
N TRP A 71 -9.98 -6.19 -7.74
CA TRP A 71 -9.08 -7.30 -8.05
C TRP A 71 -7.64 -7.05 -7.58
N GLU A 72 -7.15 -5.81 -7.70
CA GLU A 72 -5.86 -5.41 -7.15
C GLU A 72 -5.83 -5.51 -5.63
N VAL A 73 -6.91 -5.15 -4.95
CA VAL A 73 -7.02 -5.33 -3.49
C VAL A 73 -6.99 -6.82 -3.12
N VAL A 74 -7.72 -7.68 -3.83
CA VAL A 74 -7.69 -9.13 -3.58
C VAL A 74 -6.28 -9.71 -3.77
N ASN A 75 -5.53 -9.21 -4.76
CA ASN A 75 -4.14 -9.62 -4.94
C ASN A 75 -3.23 -9.14 -3.80
N GLU A 76 -3.43 -7.93 -3.30
CA GLU A 76 -2.68 -7.42 -2.14
C GLU A 76 -3.04 -8.16 -0.84
N VAL A 77 -4.30 -8.53 -0.63
CA VAL A 77 -4.74 -9.41 0.49
C VAL A 77 -3.98 -10.74 0.45
N LYS A 78 -3.94 -11.41 -0.71
CA LYS A 78 -3.23 -12.68 -0.89
C LYS A 78 -1.72 -12.53 -0.67
N LYS A 79 -1.12 -11.51 -1.28
CA LYS A 79 0.32 -11.26 -1.24
C LYS A 79 0.82 -10.94 0.17
N ARG A 80 0.00 -10.27 0.99
CA ARG A 80 0.33 -9.86 2.35
C ARG A 80 -0.22 -10.81 3.42
N GLU A 81 -0.83 -11.92 3.00
CA GLU A 81 -1.38 -12.97 3.87
C GLU A 81 -2.36 -12.41 4.93
N ILE A 82 -3.17 -11.42 4.53
CA ILE A 82 -4.14 -10.77 5.43
C ILE A 82 -5.22 -11.76 5.82
N HIS A 83 -5.51 -11.85 7.12
CA HIS A 83 -6.59 -12.70 7.60
C HIS A 83 -7.94 -12.10 7.18
N VAL A 84 -8.72 -12.88 6.44
CA VAL A 84 -10.09 -12.50 6.09
C VAL A 84 -10.94 -12.69 7.34
N PRO A 85 -11.69 -11.67 7.80
CA PRO A 85 -12.57 -11.78 8.95
C PRO A 85 -13.80 -12.64 8.59
N TYR A 86 -13.59 -13.95 8.52
CA TYR A 86 -14.61 -14.96 8.27
C TYR A 86 -14.91 -15.66 9.59
N THR A 87 -16.17 -15.61 10.02
CA THR A 87 -16.59 -16.11 11.32
C THR A 87 -17.21 -17.50 11.22
N LEU A 88 -17.34 -18.18 12.36
CA LEU A 88 -18.06 -19.46 12.43
C LEU A 88 -19.54 -19.31 12.09
N GLU A 89 -20.12 -18.13 12.29
CA GLU A 89 -21.52 -17.88 11.93
C GLU A 89 -21.67 -17.80 10.41
N ASP A 90 -20.75 -17.11 9.73
CA ASP A 90 -20.70 -17.07 8.25
C ASP A 90 -20.60 -18.49 7.66
N LEU A 91 -19.77 -19.36 8.27
CA LEU A 91 -19.67 -20.76 7.86
C LEU A 91 -20.96 -21.54 8.03
N LYS A 92 -21.69 -21.32 9.14
CA LYS A 92 -22.96 -22.02 9.36
C LYS A 92 -24.00 -21.58 8.33
N GLU A 93 -24.12 -20.28 8.07
CA GLU A 93 -25.06 -19.74 7.07
C GLU A 93 -24.76 -20.31 5.68
N ASP A 94 -23.48 -20.38 5.28
CA ASP A 94 -23.07 -20.98 4.00
C ASP A 94 -23.44 -22.47 3.89
N LEU A 95 -23.34 -23.22 5.00
CA LEU A 95 -23.68 -24.65 5.04
C LEU A 95 -25.18 -24.92 5.07
N GLU A 96 -26.00 -24.04 5.66
CA GLU A 96 -27.46 -24.16 5.64
C GLU A 96 -28.05 -23.91 4.24
N GLY A 97 -27.32 -23.20 3.37
CA GLY A 97 -27.70 -22.93 1.99
C GLY A 97 -27.31 -24.00 0.96
N LEU A 98 -26.63 -25.08 1.37
CA LEU A 98 -26.17 -26.21 0.54
C LEU A 98 -27.14 -27.40 0.58
#